data_AF-A0A814QAI3-F1
#
_entry.id   AF-A0A814QAI3-F1
#
_cell.length_a   1.000
_cell.length_b   1.000
_cell.length_c   1.000
_cell.angle_alpha   90.00
_cell.angle_beta   90.00
_cell.angle_gamma   90.00
#
_symmetry.space_group_name_H-M   'P 1'
#
loop_
_entity.id
_entity.type
_entity.pdbx_description
1 polymer ?
#
loop_
_entity_poly.entity_id
_entity_poly.type
_entity_poly.pdbx_seq_one_letter_code
_entity_poly.pdbx_strand_id
1 'polypeptide(L)'
;MGVGLVVERQEHVVDAPTLLSVKSVSVTILSRSACDDAIKMKMNIGEAARLHGGFIASKTSGPTTSTNIAQQGTANRQSEFTRGVAAEPINAFLPLYICDAHFERVQVMLEPMLGYLFTLDITGYKDDQLLGLYSILGQIMNASNQGTSEREEIILREFTRLCHGCLDRTRQSLGEGNDILEKFIAGPSGRTKAQLQNMMTLFGYMHAVGVDTVDELLRYAIVEELYRRHFAYLYHGTSGNIIEEHLQALLYGIDDDQQASTSDKNDLSYVKTKNDKSNDGRFALYARAVLKKNEPRRQPPKEHIVVEFSIAERSISSMNNNIRAKMTELLAAFSIKPIKNVLSRLGIRMMDMSNEHECVVLRSMLVQCLRFYSNDAINSAVIQKTFLDARTNHEQILALAHKEFDASRQQRTEAKIEQIRTLELARRIALTSDIGVFLGRMMAYAPTRGGKVFETLIGLLLDRGQTQVPLLKEKMLVIFTGRYKEHHDAEKEFEVLCNGLAWFADRSTINRVKETLGEDEWDQLDRVMRGRTCGHVYRLSDIPNRHGYHNSHPNPALVVQWNT
;
A
#
# COMPACT_ATOMS: atom_id res chain seq x y z
N MET A 1 -10.52 45.44 12.19
CA MET A 1 -11.52 44.96 11.21
C MET A 1 -11.01 43.66 10.63
N GLY A 2 -11.91 42.79 10.17
CA GLY A 2 -11.54 41.50 9.60
C GLY A 2 -12.71 40.85 8.88
N VAL A 3 -12.50 39.63 8.42
CA VAL A 3 -13.44 38.83 7.63
C VAL A 3 -13.95 37.64 8.44
N GLY A 4 -15.24 37.34 8.30
CA GLY A 4 -15.83 36.11 8.83
C GLY A 4 -15.56 34.92 7.92
N LEU A 5 -15.30 33.76 8.51
CA LEU A 5 -15.09 32.50 7.80
C LEU A 5 -16.03 31.42 8.32
N VAL A 6 -16.35 30.48 7.46
CA VAL A 6 -16.87 29.16 7.84
C VAL A 6 -15.73 28.17 7.68
N VAL A 7 -15.26 27.62 8.80
CA VAL A 7 -14.18 26.64 8.83
C VAL A 7 -14.64 25.32 9.40
N GLU A 8 -14.04 24.25 8.92
CA GLU A 8 -14.15 22.89 9.44
C GLU A 8 -12.77 22.49 9.99
N ARG A 9 -12.73 22.11 11.27
CA ARG A 9 -11.49 21.69 11.96
C ARG A 9 -11.51 20.18 12.13
N GLN A 10 -10.55 19.51 11.52
CA GLN A 10 -10.25 18.12 11.84
C GLN A 10 -9.32 18.08 13.05
N GLU A 11 -9.38 17.02 13.86
CA GLU A 11 -8.58 16.93 15.11
C GLU A 11 -7.08 17.19 14.88
N HIS A 12 -6.53 16.68 13.78
CA HIS A 12 -5.12 16.87 13.45
C HIS A 12 -4.75 18.31 13.06
N VAL A 13 -5.69 19.23 12.88
CA VAL A 13 -5.39 20.64 12.56
C VAL A 13 -4.57 21.31 13.67
N VAL A 14 -4.64 20.79 14.91
CA VAL A 14 -3.81 21.24 16.04
C VAL A 14 -2.32 20.99 15.79
N ASP A 15 -1.98 19.87 15.15
CA ASP A 15 -0.60 19.49 14.81
C ASP A 15 -0.22 19.87 13.38
N ALA A 16 -1.22 20.18 12.55
CA ALA A 16 -1.10 20.44 11.13
C ALA A 16 -2.02 21.60 10.70
N PRO A 17 -1.69 22.86 11.04
CA PRO A 17 -2.57 24.02 10.80
C PRO A 17 -2.96 24.22 9.33
N THR A 18 -2.10 23.78 8.41
CA THR A 18 -2.33 23.85 6.96
C THR A 18 -3.51 23.00 6.45
N LEU A 19 -4.00 22.06 7.26
CA LEU A 19 -5.13 21.18 6.94
C LEU A 19 -6.50 21.76 7.32
N LEU A 20 -6.55 22.98 7.88
CA LEU A 20 -7.82 23.69 8.11
C LEU A 20 -8.61 23.84 6.81
N SER A 21 -9.88 23.43 6.80
CA SER A 21 -10.76 23.57 5.63
C SER A 21 -11.65 24.79 5.77
N VAL A 22 -11.54 25.72 4.81
CA VAL A 22 -12.43 26.88 4.67
C VAL A 22 -13.56 26.48 3.72
N LYS A 23 -14.80 26.48 4.23
CA LYS A 23 -16.00 26.16 3.44
C LYS A 23 -16.53 27.36 2.69
N SER A 24 -16.49 28.52 3.32
CA SER A 24 -16.90 29.78 2.71
C SER A 24 -16.24 30.97 3.39
N VAL A 25 -16.17 32.06 2.66
CA VAL A 25 -15.65 33.35 3.09
C VAL A 25 -16.84 34.31 3.10
N SER A 26 -17.10 34.93 4.24
CA SER A 26 -18.15 35.94 4.35
C SER A 26 -17.69 37.23 3.69
N VAL A 27 -18.60 37.90 2.95
CA VAL A 27 -18.37 39.27 2.46
C VAL A 27 -18.63 40.33 3.54
N THR A 28 -18.99 39.89 4.75
CA THR A 28 -19.27 40.74 5.91
C THR A 28 -17.97 41.08 6.62
N ILE A 29 -17.70 42.38 6.72
CA ILE A 29 -16.56 42.89 7.49
C ILE A 29 -17.00 43.10 8.93
N LEU A 30 -16.27 42.49 9.86
CA LEU A 30 -16.57 42.53 11.29
C LEU A 30 -15.45 43.24 12.05
N SER A 31 -15.82 43.93 13.14
CA SER A 31 -14.84 44.27 14.17
C SER A 31 -14.60 43.06 15.06
N ARG A 32 -13.42 43.00 15.68
CA ARG A 32 -13.13 41.96 16.66
C ARG A 32 -14.10 42.03 17.84
N SER A 33 -14.39 43.23 18.35
CA SER A 33 -15.31 43.42 19.48
C SER A 33 -16.70 42.84 19.17
N ALA A 34 -17.20 43.03 17.94
CA ALA A 34 -18.47 42.45 17.53
C ALA A 34 -18.44 40.91 17.52
N CYS A 35 -17.31 40.31 17.15
CA CYS A 35 -17.13 38.85 17.22
C CYS A 35 -17.08 38.38 18.68
N ASP A 36 -16.32 39.05 19.53
CA ASP A 36 -16.19 38.70 20.95
C ASP A 36 -17.56 38.81 21.67
N ASP A 37 -18.34 39.85 21.37
CA ASP A 37 -19.69 40.04 21.92
C ASP A 37 -20.67 38.98 21.40
N ALA A 38 -20.60 38.62 20.12
CA ALA A 38 -21.41 37.54 19.55
C ALA A 38 -21.07 36.17 20.16
N ILE A 39 -19.78 35.90 20.38
CA ILE A 39 -19.30 34.69 21.05
C ILE A 39 -19.82 34.64 22.49
N LYS A 40 -19.64 35.72 23.28
CA LYS A 40 -20.14 35.81 24.66
C LYS A 40 -21.65 35.59 24.74
N MET A 41 -22.41 36.26 23.86
CA MET A 41 -23.86 36.13 23.81
C MET A 41 -24.28 34.69 23.51
N LYS A 42 -23.68 34.04 22.49
CA LYS A 42 -24.06 32.67 22.13
C LYS A 42 -23.58 31.63 23.14
N MET A 43 -22.45 31.85 23.84
CA MET A 43 -22.02 30.99 24.96
C MET A 43 -23.04 30.98 26.10
N ASN A 44 -23.74 32.09 26.33
CA ASN A 44 -24.81 32.17 27.33
C ASN A 44 -26.10 31.44 26.91
N ILE A 45 -26.26 31.12 25.62
CA ILE A 45 -27.51 30.57 25.04
C ILE A 45 -27.38 29.09 24.68
N GLY A 46 -26.17 28.58 24.43
CA GLY A 46 -25.96 27.18 24.03
C GLY A 46 -24.55 26.64 24.26
N GLU A 47 -24.36 25.36 23.96
CA GLU A 47 -23.08 24.66 24.11
C GLU A 47 -21.99 25.23 23.19
N ALA A 48 -20.76 25.35 23.69
CA ALA A 48 -19.61 25.88 22.96
C ALA A 48 -19.34 25.17 21.61
N ALA A 49 -19.62 23.87 21.53
CA ALA A 49 -19.48 23.09 20.29
C ALA A 49 -20.40 23.60 19.15
N ARG A 50 -21.60 24.11 19.47
CA ARG A 50 -22.53 24.69 18.49
C ARG A 50 -22.07 26.05 17.95
N LEU A 51 -21.12 26.67 18.64
CA LEU A 51 -20.65 28.03 18.38
C LEU A 51 -19.46 28.04 17.41
N HIS A 52 -18.51 27.13 17.63
CA HIS A 52 -17.27 27.06 16.84
C HIS A 52 -17.20 25.87 15.89
N GLY A 53 -18.04 24.85 16.10
CA GLY A 53 -18.03 23.59 15.33
C GLY A 53 -17.18 22.49 15.94
N GLY A 54 -16.39 22.79 16.97
CA GLY A 54 -15.50 21.84 17.61
C GLY A 54 -14.46 21.25 16.64
N PHE A 55 -13.97 20.06 16.99
CA PHE A 55 -13.18 19.21 16.12
C PHE A 55 -14.03 18.06 15.62
N ILE A 56 -13.86 17.71 14.35
CA ILE A 56 -14.52 16.56 13.73
C ILE A 56 -13.50 15.43 13.64
N ALA A 57 -13.90 14.24 14.11
CA ALA A 57 -13.10 13.03 14.02
C ALA A 57 -12.69 12.78 12.56
N SER A 58 -11.41 12.50 12.33
CA SER A 58 -10.89 12.21 11.00
C SER A 58 -11.60 10.97 10.42
N LYS A 59 -12.19 11.08 9.21
CA LYS A 59 -12.91 9.99 8.54
C LYS A 59 -12.03 8.83 8.05
N THR A 60 -10.77 8.76 8.48
CA THR A 60 -9.82 7.74 8.03
C THR A 60 -9.55 6.73 9.16
N SER A 61 -9.86 5.46 8.84
CA SER A 61 -9.54 4.19 9.54
C SER A 61 -10.28 3.79 10.83
N GLY A 62 -11.29 2.92 10.70
CA GLY A 62 -11.77 2.02 11.77
C GLY A 62 -13.31 1.91 11.89
N PRO A 63 -13.87 0.73 12.27
CA PRO A 63 -15.30 0.59 12.48
C PRO A 63 -15.72 1.47 13.66
N THR A 64 -16.67 2.37 13.41
CA THR A 64 -17.28 3.24 14.40
C THR A 64 -17.79 2.43 15.59
N THR A 65 -17.11 2.54 16.73
CA THR A 65 -17.67 2.19 18.03
C THR A 65 -18.90 3.08 18.29
N SER A 66 -19.93 2.44 18.85
CA SER A 66 -21.34 2.83 18.89
C SER A 66 -21.71 4.08 19.68
N THR A 67 -20.76 4.93 20.10
CA THR A 67 -21.04 6.10 20.95
C THR A 67 -21.30 7.40 20.19
N ASN A 68 -21.01 7.49 18.88
CA ASN A 68 -21.20 8.73 18.10
C ASN A 68 -22.50 8.80 17.27
N ILE A 69 -23.39 7.81 17.39
CA ILE A 69 -24.67 7.79 16.67
C ILE A 69 -25.63 8.90 17.18
N ALA A 70 -25.45 9.39 18.40
CA ALA A 70 -26.29 10.46 18.96
C ALA A 70 -26.05 11.86 18.34
N GLN A 71 -24.93 12.09 17.62
CA GLN A 71 -24.66 13.39 16.97
C GLN A 71 -25.17 13.47 15.52
N GLN A 72 -25.54 12.36 14.89
CA GLN A 72 -26.10 12.38 13.54
C GLN A 72 -27.57 12.87 13.48
N GLY A 73 -28.26 12.97 14.62
CA GLY A 73 -29.65 13.47 14.70
C GLY A 73 -29.83 14.98 14.60
N THR A 74 -28.75 15.78 14.60
CA THR A 74 -28.81 17.26 14.45
C THR A 74 -27.99 17.78 13.26
N ALA A 75 -27.87 16.96 12.22
CA ALA A 75 -26.99 17.15 11.06
C ALA A 75 -27.29 18.34 10.12
N ASN A 76 -28.16 19.30 10.49
CA ASN A 76 -28.55 20.41 9.59
C ASN A 76 -28.28 21.83 10.10
N ARG A 77 -27.67 22.03 11.27
CA ARG A 77 -27.25 23.38 11.69
C ARG A 77 -25.73 23.46 11.72
N GLN A 78 -25.15 24.15 10.74
CA GLN A 78 -23.75 24.55 10.74
C GLN A 78 -23.47 25.36 12.01
N SER A 79 -22.30 25.14 12.61
CA SER A 79 -21.85 25.93 13.75
C SER A 79 -21.66 27.39 13.35
N GLU A 80 -22.00 28.29 14.25
CA GLU A 80 -21.89 29.73 14.01
C GLU A 80 -21.95 30.50 15.33
N PHE A 81 -21.09 31.49 15.49
CA PHE A 81 -21.23 32.50 16.54
C PHE A 81 -22.04 33.70 16.09
N THR A 82 -22.04 33.99 14.79
CA THR A 82 -22.86 35.05 14.18
C THR A 82 -23.22 34.69 12.74
N ARG A 83 -24.05 35.53 12.11
CA ARG A 83 -24.35 35.45 10.68
C ARG A 83 -23.92 36.72 9.99
N GLY A 84 -23.46 36.58 8.75
CA GLY A 84 -23.16 37.70 7.89
C GLY A 84 -24.42 38.36 7.31
N VAL A 85 -24.22 39.40 6.52
CA VAL A 85 -25.26 40.20 5.88
C VAL A 85 -26.12 39.35 4.93
N ALA A 86 -25.56 38.34 4.29
CA ALA A 86 -26.30 37.41 3.42
C ALA A 86 -26.86 36.20 4.20
N ALA A 87 -26.94 36.31 5.54
CA ALA A 87 -27.33 35.26 6.47
C ALA A 87 -26.43 34.01 6.42
N GLU A 88 -25.22 34.13 5.88
CA GLU A 88 -24.21 33.08 5.89
C GLU A 88 -23.69 32.85 7.32
N PRO A 89 -23.47 31.59 7.74
CA PRO A 89 -22.91 31.32 9.06
C PRO A 89 -21.48 31.85 9.15
N ILE A 90 -21.05 32.23 10.34
CA ILE A 90 -19.67 32.62 10.64
C ILE A 90 -19.25 31.94 11.94
N ASN A 91 -18.20 31.12 11.88
CA ASN A 91 -17.67 30.38 13.02
C ASN A 91 -16.16 30.60 13.26
N ALA A 92 -15.53 31.40 12.42
CA ALA A 92 -14.16 31.87 12.57
C ALA A 92 -14.03 33.32 12.08
N PHE A 93 -12.98 34.01 12.55
CA PHE A 93 -12.68 35.38 12.21
C PHE A 93 -11.17 35.52 11.95
N LEU A 94 -10.80 36.26 10.91
CA LEU A 94 -9.42 36.66 10.67
C LEU A 94 -9.32 38.17 10.39
N PRO A 95 -8.27 38.84 10.86
CA PRO A 95 -8.05 40.23 10.53
C PRO A 95 -7.79 40.43 9.03
N LEU A 96 -8.03 41.63 8.54
CA LEU A 96 -7.60 42.08 7.21
C LEU A 96 -6.57 43.18 7.39
N TYR A 97 -5.67 43.37 6.42
CA TYR A 97 -4.84 44.58 6.41
C TYR A 97 -5.71 45.78 5.99
N ILE A 98 -5.70 46.88 6.75
CA ILE A 98 -6.43 48.11 6.38
C ILE A 98 -5.45 49.26 6.15
N CYS A 99 -4.55 49.48 7.10
CA CYS A 99 -3.46 50.46 7.06
C CYS A 99 -2.36 50.03 8.04
N ASP A 100 -1.18 50.67 7.99
CA ASP A 100 -0.03 50.32 8.82
C ASP A 100 -0.35 50.37 10.33
N ALA A 101 -0.99 51.46 10.79
CA ALA A 101 -1.40 51.61 12.19
C ALA A 101 -2.46 50.58 12.65
N HIS A 102 -3.21 49.97 11.72
CA HIS A 102 -4.08 48.84 12.02
C HIS A 102 -3.29 47.53 12.03
N PHE A 103 -2.36 47.36 11.09
CA PHE A 103 -1.52 46.18 10.99
C PHE A 103 -0.62 45.98 12.20
N GLU A 104 0.01 47.03 12.74
CA GLU A 104 0.80 46.96 13.98
C GLU A 104 -0.02 46.38 15.15
N ARG A 105 -1.29 46.79 15.27
CA ARG A 105 -2.22 46.25 16.27
C ARG A 105 -2.63 44.82 15.96
N VAL A 106 -2.77 44.47 14.68
CA VAL A 106 -3.05 43.09 14.28
C VAL A 106 -1.88 42.17 14.62
N GLN A 107 -0.63 42.59 14.40
CA GLN A 107 0.55 41.78 14.69
C GLN A 107 0.59 41.33 16.15
N VAL A 108 0.27 42.23 17.09
CA VAL A 108 0.19 41.90 18.52
C VAL A 108 -0.92 40.89 18.83
N MET A 109 -2.03 40.97 18.10
CA MET A 109 -3.21 40.13 18.34
C MET A 109 -3.26 38.86 17.49
N LEU A 110 -2.34 38.69 16.55
CA LEU A 110 -2.38 37.62 15.56
C LEU A 110 -2.18 36.26 16.23
N GLU A 111 -1.21 36.15 17.13
CA GLU A 111 -0.92 34.90 17.85
C GLU A 111 -2.14 34.33 18.58
N PRO A 112 -2.82 35.05 19.49
CA PRO A 112 -3.98 34.50 20.17
C PRO A 112 -5.16 34.24 19.23
N MET A 113 -5.27 34.98 18.12
CA MET A 113 -6.29 34.69 17.10
C MET A 113 -6.01 33.38 16.37
N LEU A 114 -4.76 33.10 16.01
CA LEU A 114 -4.37 31.85 15.36
C LEU A 114 -4.44 30.67 16.33
N GLY A 115 -3.97 30.85 17.57
CA GLY A 115 -4.12 29.85 18.62
C GLY A 115 -5.59 29.43 18.75
N TYR A 116 -6.49 30.41 18.84
CA TYR A 116 -7.91 30.13 18.90
C TYR A 116 -8.47 29.51 17.61
N LEU A 117 -8.05 29.97 16.45
CA LEU A 117 -8.51 29.45 15.16
C LEU A 117 -8.18 27.96 15.00
N PHE A 118 -6.97 27.52 15.39
CA PHE A 118 -6.52 26.15 15.16
C PHE A 118 -6.77 25.22 16.36
N THR A 119 -6.74 25.74 17.59
CA THR A 119 -6.82 24.92 18.82
C THR A 119 -8.07 25.17 19.66
N LEU A 120 -8.87 26.18 19.31
CA LEU A 120 -9.97 26.70 20.16
C LEU A 120 -9.51 27.26 21.52
N ASP A 121 -8.20 27.48 21.68
CA ASP A 121 -7.57 28.08 22.84
C ASP A 121 -6.70 29.28 22.42
N ILE A 122 -6.97 30.47 22.98
CA ILE A 122 -6.21 31.69 22.70
C ILE A 122 -4.73 31.59 23.13
N THR A 123 -4.39 30.66 24.02
CA THR A 123 -3.02 30.40 24.47
C THR A 123 -2.35 29.28 23.69
N GLY A 124 -3.09 28.55 22.86
CA GLY A 124 -2.61 27.42 22.06
C GLY A 124 -1.85 27.81 20.79
N TYR A 125 -1.23 29.00 20.76
CA TYR A 125 -0.47 29.46 19.59
C TYR A 125 0.86 28.71 19.46
N LYS A 126 1.22 28.40 18.21
CA LYS A 126 2.53 27.87 17.80
C LYS A 126 2.94 28.53 16.49
N ASP A 127 4.23 28.73 16.27
CA ASP A 127 4.69 29.50 15.11
C ASP A 127 4.37 28.85 13.74
N ASP A 128 4.26 27.53 13.68
CA ASP A 128 3.82 26.81 12.48
C ASP A 128 2.37 27.13 12.07
N GLN A 129 1.55 27.69 12.96
CA GLN A 129 0.20 28.15 12.64
C GLN A 129 0.18 29.34 11.67
N LEU A 130 1.28 30.09 11.54
CA LEU A 130 1.43 31.11 10.50
C LEU A 130 1.31 30.49 9.10
N LEU A 131 1.74 29.24 8.92
CA LEU A 131 1.56 28.52 7.65
C LEU A 131 0.08 28.32 7.30
N GLY A 132 -0.77 28.21 8.30
CA GLY A 132 -2.22 28.10 8.12
C GLY A 132 -2.82 29.34 7.45
N LEU A 133 -2.26 30.54 7.64
CA LEU A 133 -2.72 31.76 6.96
C LEU A 133 -2.59 31.64 5.43
N TYR A 134 -1.46 31.10 4.96
CA TYR A 134 -1.25 30.91 3.52
C TYR A 134 -2.15 29.80 2.96
N SER A 135 -2.44 28.75 3.74
CA SER A 135 -3.43 27.74 3.35
C SER A 135 -4.84 28.35 3.19
N ILE A 136 -5.23 29.23 4.12
CA ILE A 136 -6.49 29.96 4.06
C ILE A 136 -6.50 30.91 2.85
N LEU A 137 -5.42 31.65 2.60
CA LEU A 137 -5.30 32.52 1.42
C LEU A 137 -5.48 31.74 0.12
N GLY A 138 -4.81 30.60 -0.04
CA GLY A 138 -4.98 29.73 -1.21
C GLY A 138 -6.41 29.22 -1.37
N GLN A 139 -7.10 28.92 -0.26
CA GLN A 139 -8.52 28.52 -0.29
C GLN A 139 -9.44 29.69 -0.64
N ILE A 140 -9.17 30.92 -0.18
CA ILE A 140 -9.92 32.13 -0.58
C ILE A 140 -9.73 32.40 -2.08
N MET A 141 -8.51 32.32 -2.60
CA MET A 141 -8.21 32.45 -4.03
C MET A 141 -8.98 31.44 -4.87
N ASN A 142 -9.13 30.22 -4.34
CA ASN A 142 -9.85 29.17 -5.03
C ASN A 142 -11.37 29.32 -4.93
N ALA A 143 -11.89 29.81 -3.81
CA ALA A 143 -13.32 30.06 -3.63
C ALA A 143 -13.82 31.26 -4.44
N SER A 144 -12.99 32.29 -4.59
CA SER A 144 -13.31 33.51 -5.35
C SER A 144 -13.02 33.34 -6.84
N ASN A 145 -14.06 33.39 -7.67
CA ASN A 145 -13.88 33.47 -9.12
C ASN A 145 -13.33 34.86 -9.49
N GLN A 146 -12.33 34.91 -10.36
CA GLN A 146 -11.74 36.17 -10.78
C GLN A 146 -12.78 37.07 -11.46
N GLY A 147 -12.99 38.27 -10.91
CA GLY A 147 -13.88 39.27 -11.49
C GLY A 147 -15.39 39.08 -11.24
N THR A 148 -15.80 38.17 -10.36
CA THR A 148 -17.23 37.97 -10.05
C THR A 148 -17.77 38.89 -8.96
N SER A 149 -16.95 39.27 -7.99
CA SER A 149 -17.37 40.10 -6.85
C SER A 149 -16.25 41.06 -6.43
N GLU A 150 -16.50 42.36 -6.58
CA GLU A 150 -15.56 43.41 -6.17
C GLU A 150 -15.21 43.30 -4.67
N ARG A 151 -16.18 42.95 -3.83
CA ARG A 151 -15.96 42.79 -2.39
C ARG A 151 -15.05 41.61 -2.06
N GLU A 152 -15.22 40.49 -2.76
CA GLU A 152 -14.35 39.32 -2.58
C GLU A 152 -12.92 39.63 -3.01
N GLU A 153 -12.73 40.37 -4.11
CA GLU A 153 -11.41 40.82 -4.55
C GLU A 153 -10.76 41.80 -3.57
N ILE A 154 -11.53 42.72 -2.96
CA ILE A 154 -11.03 43.59 -1.89
C ILE A 154 -10.59 42.76 -0.69
N ILE A 155 -11.40 41.80 -0.24
CA ILE A 155 -11.06 40.90 0.88
C ILE A 155 -9.79 40.12 0.55
N LEU A 156 -9.71 39.53 -0.64
CA LEU A 156 -8.54 38.77 -1.09
C LEU A 156 -7.29 39.65 -1.10
N ARG A 157 -7.38 40.87 -1.65
CA ARG A 157 -6.26 41.82 -1.70
C ARG A 157 -5.78 42.23 -0.31
N GLU A 158 -6.70 42.63 0.57
CA GLU A 158 -6.35 43.05 1.92
C GLU A 158 -5.87 41.88 2.79
N PHE A 159 -6.36 40.66 2.57
CA PHE A 159 -5.83 39.46 3.23
C PHE A 159 -4.45 39.05 2.68
N THR A 160 -4.22 39.25 1.39
CA THR A 160 -2.89 39.04 0.77
C THR A 160 -1.86 39.99 1.37
N ARG A 161 -2.20 41.27 1.54
CA ARG A 161 -1.33 42.26 2.21
C ARG A 161 -1.02 41.89 3.66
N LEU A 162 -2.01 41.34 4.39
CA LEU A 162 -1.77 40.80 5.72
C LEU A 162 -0.76 39.65 5.70
N CYS A 163 -0.95 38.67 4.80
CA CYS A 163 -0.04 37.53 4.67
C CYS A 163 1.36 37.98 4.25
N HIS A 164 1.46 38.94 3.32
CA HIS A 164 2.71 39.55 2.90
C HIS A 164 3.47 40.19 4.08
N GLY A 165 2.77 40.99 4.90
CA GLY A 165 3.35 41.58 6.10
C GLY A 165 3.79 40.56 7.17
N CYS A 166 3.36 39.29 7.07
CA CYS A 166 3.75 38.20 7.96
C CYS A 166 4.88 37.32 7.39
N LEU A 167 5.39 37.60 6.18
CA LEU A 167 6.39 36.76 5.51
C LEU A 167 7.68 36.62 6.31
N ASP A 168 8.23 37.73 6.83
CA ASP A 168 9.50 37.70 7.57
C ASP A 168 9.41 36.84 8.82
N ARG A 169 8.30 36.99 9.56
CA ARG A 169 8.01 36.15 10.74
C ARG A 169 7.83 34.68 10.36
N THR A 170 7.16 34.42 9.24
CA THR A 170 6.98 33.06 8.72
C THR A 170 8.34 32.44 8.37
N ARG A 171 9.20 33.16 7.66
CA ARG A 171 10.55 32.70 7.31
C ARG A 171 11.41 32.44 8.55
N GLN A 172 11.33 33.32 9.54
CA GLN A 172 11.98 33.10 10.84
C GLN A 172 11.49 31.82 11.52
N SER A 173 10.18 31.56 11.51
CA SER A 173 9.61 30.33 12.09
C SER A 173 10.04 29.05 11.37
N LEU A 174 10.24 29.13 10.05
CA LEU A 174 10.73 28.01 9.25
C LEU A 174 12.23 27.78 9.47
N GLY A 175 12.99 28.81 9.81
CA GLY A 175 14.45 28.79 9.95
C GLY A 175 15.19 29.10 8.64
N GLU A 176 16.49 29.36 8.74
CA GLU A 176 17.33 29.66 7.57
C GLU A 176 17.36 28.50 6.56
N GLY A 177 17.22 28.82 5.26
CA GLY A 177 17.21 27.83 4.18
C GLY A 177 15.93 26.98 4.09
N ASN A 178 14.89 27.32 4.86
CA ASN A 178 13.64 26.59 4.91
C ASN A 178 12.47 27.29 4.22
N ASP A 179 12.74 28.21 3.29
CA ASP A 179 11.70 28.83 2.47
C ASP A 179 10.92 27.75 1.68
N ILE A 180 9.59 27.84 1.74
CA ILE A 180 8.68 26.83 1.18
C ILE A 180 8.85 26.73 -0.33
N LEU A 181 8.96 27.88 -1.02
CA LEU A 181 9.04 27.94 -2.46
C LEU A 181 10.40 27.44 -2.94
N GLU A 182 11.48 27.88 -2.28
CA GLU A 182 12.84 27.41 -2.58
C GLU A 182 12.96 25.90 -2.40
N LYS A 183 12.48 25.35 -1.28
CA LYS A 183 12.47 23.89 -1.05
C LYS A 183 11.64 23.14 -2.08
N PHE A 184 10.47 23.65 -2.43
CA PHE A 184 9.58 23.02 -3.39
C PHE A 184 10.22 22.93 -4.78
N ILE A 185 10.91 24.00 -5.20
CA ILE A 185 11.62 24.07 -6.48
C ILE A 185 12.90 23.22 -6.45
N ALA A 186 13.66 23.26 -5.35
CA ALA A 186 14.95 22.58 -5.20
C ALA A 186 14.89 21.08 -5.51
N GLY A 187 13.75 20.45 -5.26
CA GLY A 187 13.50 19.11 -5.78
C GLY A 187 12.39 18.36 -5.06
N PRO A 188 12.21 17.08 -5.41
CA PRO A 188 11.13 16.24 -4.89
C PRO A 188 11.07 16.12 -3.36
N SER A 189 12.21 16.26 -2.67
CA SER A 189 12.27 16.23 -1.20
C SER A 189 11.44 17.32 -0.54
N GLY A 190 11.40 18.52 -1.13
CA GLY A 190 10.59 19.64 -0.62
C GLY A 190 9.11 19.56 -0.99
N ARG A 191 8.72 18.62 -1.87
CA ARG A 191 7.34 18.47 -2.35
C ARG A 191 6.52 17.45 -1.53
N THR A 192 7.20 16.62 -0.72
CA THR A 192 6.57 15.57 0.09
C THR A 192 5.53 16.11 1.07
N LYS A 193 4.54 15.28 1.47
CA LYS A 193 3.54 15.66 2.47
C LYS A 193 4.14 15.99 3.85
N ALA A 194 5.34 15.50 4.14
CA ALA A 194 6.05 15.82 5.39
C ALA A 194 6.51 17.28 5.42
N GLN A 195 6.92 17.84 4.27
CA GLN A 195 7.35 19.24 4.16
C GLN A 195 6.18 20.18 3.84
N LEU A 196 5.26 19.75 2.96
CA LEU A 196 4.12 20.56 2.51
C LEU A 196 2.86 19.70 2.49
N GLN A 197 2.07 19.70 3.55
CA GLN A 197 0.90 18.83 3.65
C GLN A 197 -0.24 19.21 2.68
N ASN A 198 -0.39 20.50 2.37
CA ASN A 198 -1.46 21.04 1.54
C ASN A 198 -0.92 21.97 0.44
N MET A 199 -1.31 21.73 -0.82
CA MET A 199 -0.91 22.56 -1.96
C MET A 199 -1.50 23.97 -1.90
N MET A 200 -2.64 24.18 -1.22
CA MET A 200 -3.21 25.51 -1.03
C MET A 200 -2.26 26.43 -0.25
N THR A 201 -1.48 25.87 0.67
CA THR A 201 -0.44 26.62 1.41
C THR A 201 0.60 27.18 0.45
N LEU A 202 1.09 26.37 -0.49
CA LEU A 202 2.05 26.82 -1.50
C LEU A 202 1.45 27.92 -2.37
N PHE A 203 0.22 27.74 -2.85
CA PHE A 203 -0.43 28.73 -3.70
C PHE A 203 -0.66 30.06 -3.00
N GLY A 204 -1.14 30.05 -1.75
CA GLY A 204 -1.28 31.26 -0.96
C GLY A 204 0.08 31.89 -0.64
N TYR A 205 1.10 31.09 -0.34
CA TYR A 205 2.46 31.60 -0.09
C TYR A 205 3.04 32.28 -1.33
N MET A 206 2.95 31.65 -2.50
CA MET A 206 3.35 32.22 -3.79
C MET A 206 2.64 33.56 -4.07
N HIS A 207 1.33 33.61 -3.82
CA HIS A 207 0.57 34.84 -4.02
C HIS A 207 0.99 35.96 -3.04
N ALA A 208 1.21 35.63 -1.77
CA ALA A 208 1.68 36.58 -0.77
C ALA A 208 3.09 37.10 -1.05
N VAL A 209 3.98 36.26 -1.58
CA VAL A 209 5.34 36.66 -2.00
C VAL A 209 5.32 37.57 -3.23
N GLY A 210 4.23 37.58 -4.01
CA GLY A 210 4.13 38.36 -5.24
C GLY A 210 4.71 37.63 -6.45
N VAL A 211 4.53 36.30 -6.53
CA VAL A 211 4.89 35.55 -7.74
C VAL A 211 3.88 35.87 -8.84
N ASP A 212 4.24 36.83 -9.70
CA ASP A 212 3.39 37.31 -10.79
C ASP A 212 3.33 36.33 -11.98
N THR A 213 4.43 35.63 -12.26
CA THR A 213 4.55 34.66 -13.35
C THR A 213 5.18 33.37 -12.87
N VAL A 214 4.47 32.26 -13.06
CA VAL A 214 5.00 30.92 -12.80
C VAL A 214 5.83 30.48 -13.99
N ASP A 215 7.13 30.30 -13.78
CA ASP A 215 8.02 29.77 -14.80
C ASP A 215 7.74 28.29 -15.11
N GLU A 216 8.36 27.79 -16.18
CA GLU A 216 8.18 26.39 -16.59
C GLU A 216 8.76 25.40 -15.56
N LEU A 217 9.75 25.77 -14.73
CA LEU A 217 10.28 24.85 -13.72
C LEU A 217 9.27 24.60 -12.62
N LEU A 218 8.76 25.69 -12.04
CA LEU A 218 7.76 25.67 -10.98
C LEU A 218 6.43 25.10 -11.49
N ARG A 219 6.03 25.40 -12.74
CA ARG A 219 4.82 24.82 -13.34
C ARG A 219 4.86 23.30 -13.36
N TYR A 220 5.94 22.69 -13.91
CA TYR A 220 6.06 21.24 -14.00
C TYR A 220 6.09 20.60 -12.60
N ALA A 221 6.81 21.20 -11.65
CA ALA A 221 6.87 20.73 -10.26
C ALA A 221 5.49 20.73 -9.58
N ILE A 222 4.70 21.80 -9.78
CA ILE A 222 3.33 21.89 -9.26
C ILE A 222 2.45 20.81 -9.88
N VAL A 223 2.48 20.67 -11.21
CA VAL A 223 1.60 19.74 -11.92
C VAL A 223 1.91 18.28 -11.58
N GLU A 224 3.19 17.91 -11.50
CA GLU A 224 3.63 16.59 -11.05
C GLU A 224 3.10 16.27 -9.65
N GLU A 225 3.27 17.21 -8.71
CA GLU A 225 2.84 17.03 -7.32
C GLU A 225 1.31 16.94 -7.19
N LEU A 226 0.56 17.67 -8.03
CA LEU A 226 -0.90 17.57 -8.10
C LEU A 226 -1.33 16.16 -8.56
N TYR A 227 -0.73 15.63 -9.63
CA TYR A 227 -1.02 14.26 -10.09
C TYR A 227 -0.63 13.23 -9.03
N ARG A 228 0.54 13.37 -8.42
CA ARG A 228 1.04 12.47 -7.38
C ARG A 228 0.08 12.40 -6.20
N ARG A 229 -0.36 13.54 -5.66
CA ARG A 229 -1.31 13.57 -4.53
C ARG A 229 -2.66 12.97 -4.89
N HIS A 230 -3.12 13.20 -6.12
CA HIS A 230 -4.36 12.59 -6.58
C HIS A 230 -4.23 11.08 -6.72
N PHE A 231 -3.13 10.57 -7.28
CA PHE A 231 -2.92 9.14 -7.46
C PHE A 231 -2.72 8.44 -6.11
N ALA A 232 -2.04 9.10 -5.17
CA ALA A 232 -1.93 8.64 -3.79
C ALA A 232 -3.29 8.47 -3.11
N TYR A 233 -4.25 9.34 -3.43
CA TYR A 233 -5.62 9.23 -2.93
C TYR A 233 -6.41 8.15 -3.68
N LEU A 234 -6.36 8.12 -5.01
CA LEU A 234 -7.12 7.21 -5.85
C LEU A 234 -6.72 5.74 -5.66
N TYR A 235 -5.41 5.48 -5.57
CA TYR A 235 -4.87 4.12 -5.45
C TYR A 235 -4.57 3.70 -4.01
N HIS A 236 -5.05 4.46 -3.02
CA HIS A 236 -4.88 4.10 -1.61
C HIS A 236 -5.60 2.77 -1.32
N GLY A 237 -4.84 1.75 -0.89
CA GLY A 237 -5.37 0.41 -0.61
C GLY A 237 -5.73 -0.41 -1.84
N THR A 238 -5.45 0.06 -3.06
CA THR A 238 -5.63 -0.73 -4.29
C THR A 238 -4.59 -1.83 -4.40
N SER A 239 -4.92 -2.94 -5.06
CA SER A 239 -3.99 -4.03 -5.30
C SER A 239 -2.84 -3.60 -6.21
N GLY A 240 -1.63 -4.12 -5.95
CA GLY A 240 -0.45 -3.82 -6.76
C GLY A 240 -0.62 -4.18 -8.24
N ASN A 241 -1.42 -5.21 -8.55
CA ASN A 241 -1.68 -5.67 -9.92
C ASN A 241 -2.30 -4.57 -10.79
N ILE A 242 -3.26 -3.80 -10.28
CA ILE A 242 -3.91 -2.72 -11.04
C ILE A 242 -2.88 -1.63 -11.40
N ILE A 243 -1.99 -1.31 -10.46
CA ILE A 243 -0.92 -0.32 -10.66
C ILE A 243 0.08 -0.85 -11.69
N GLU A 244 0.45 -2.13 -11.61
CA GLU A 244 1.32 -2.77 -12.59
C GLU A 244 0.70 -2.79 -14.00
N GLU A 245 -0.61 -3.03 -14.13
CA GLU A 245 -1.32 -2.96 -15.41
C GLU A 245 -1.26 -1.56 -16.02
N HIS A 246 -1.47 -0.52 -15.20
CA HIS A 246 -1.32 0.86 -15.64
C HIS A 246 0.12 1.18 -16.07
N LEU A 247 1.11 0.75 -15.29
CA LEU A 247 2.53 0.93 -15.62
C LEU A 247 2.90 0.20 -16.91
N GLN A 248 2.43 -1.04 -17.09
CA GLN A 248 2.65 -1.82 -18.31
C GLN A 248 2.06 -1.10 -19.52
N ALA A 249 0.81 -0.65 -19.44
CA ALA A 249 0.14 0.06 -20.53
C ALA A 249 0.83 1.39 -20.86
N LEU A 250 1.36 2.10 -19.86
CA LEU A 250 2.13 3.33 -20.08
C LEU A 250 3.53 3.05 -20.64
N LEU A 251 4.19 1.93 -20.34
CA LEU A 251 5.54 1.61 -20.81
C LEU A 251 5.55 0.99 -22.22
N TYR A 252 4.63 0.09 -22.49
CA TYR A 252 4.64 -0.72 -23.71
C TYR A 252 3.47 -0.42 -24.66
N GLY A 253 2.45 0.30 -24.19
CA GLY A 253 1.16 0.36 -24.86
C GLY A 253 0.30 -0.86 -24.54
N ILE A 254 -0.98 -0.78 -24.89
CA ILE A 254 -1.87 -1.95 -24.92
C ILE A 254 -1.60 -2.61 -26.27
N ASP A 255 -1.01 -3.80 -26.28
CA ASP A 255 -0.97 -4.61 -27.49
C ASP A 255 -2.39 -5.16 -27.70
N ASP A 256 -3.07 -4.78 -28.78
CA ASP A 256 -4.38 -5.35 -29.14
C ASP A 256 -4.29 -6.89 -29.27
N ASP A 257 -3.12 -7.41 -29.63
CA ASP A 257 -2.83 -8.85 -29.67
C ASP A 257 -2.82 -9.53 -28.28
N GLN A 258 -2.64 -8.79 -27.18
CA GLN A 258 -2.73 -9.34 -25.82
C GLN A 258 -4.18 -9.40 -25.29
N GLN A 259 -5.12 -8.64 -25.85
CA GLN A 259 -6.55 -8.84 -25.55
C GLN A 259 -7.09 -10.12 -26.17
N ALA A 260 -6.56 -10.55 -27.33
CA ALA A 260 -6.83 -11.87 -27.91
C ALA A 260 -6.17 -13.02 -27.10
N SER A 261 -5.17 -12.72 -26.27
CA SER A 261 -4.56 -13.68 -25.33
C SER A 261 -5.05 -13.53 -23.89
N THR A 262 -6.31 -13.13 -23.69
CA THR A 262 -7.11 -13.56 -22.52
C THR A 262 -7.36 -15.08 -22.50
N SER A 263 -6.60 -15.84 -23.29
CA SER A 263 -6.20 -17.18 -22.96
C SER A 263 -5.08 -17.19 -21.89
N ASP A 264 -5.47 -17.05 -20.63
CA ASP A 264 -4.85 -17.84 -19.53
C ASP A 264 -4.79 -19.35 -19.89
N LYS A 265 -5.45 -19.76 -20.99
CA LYS A 265 -5.39 -21.08 -21.62
C LYS A 265 -4.11 -21.35 -22.45
N ASN A 266 -3.32 -20.35 -22.87
CA ASN A 266 -2.07 -20.56 -23.61
C ASN A 266 -0.80 -20.40 -22.75
N ASP A 267 -0.93 -19.93 -21.49
CA ASP A 267 0.17 -19.95 -20.51
C ASP A 267 0.42 -21.37 -19.95
N LEU A 268 -0.35 -22.36 -20.41
CA LEU A 268 0.06 -23.76 -20.51
C LEU A 268 1.12 -23.90 -21.61
N SER A 269 2.24 -23.19 -21.44
CA SER A 269 3.50 -23.53 -22.07
C SER A 269 3.65 -25.05 -22.05
N TYR A 270 3.85 -25.62 -23.23
CA TYR A 270 3.88 -27.06 -23.43
C TYR A 270 5.06 -27.61 -22.61
N VAL A 271 4.82 -27.99 -21.35
CA VAL A 271 5.86 -28.56 -20.49
C VAL A 271 6.19 -29.92 -21.09
N LYS A 272 7.18 -29.96 -21.98
CA LYS A 272 7.68 -31.22 -22.55
C LYS A 272 8.48 -31.93 -21.48
N THR A 273 7.79 -32.67 -20.63
CA THR A 273 8.43 -33.50 -19.63
C THR A 273 8.80 -34.80 -20.31
N LYS A 274 10.07 -34.94 -20.73
CA LYS A 274 10.58 -36.26 -21.13
C LYS A 274 10.63 -37.11 -19.87
N ASN A 275 9.72 -38.09 -19.78
CA ASN A 275 9.73 -39.05 -18.70
C ASN A 275 10.72 -40.16 -19.07
N ASP A 276 11.97 -39.99 -18.64
CA ASP A 276 12.99 -41.00 -18.87
C ASP A 276 12.80 -42.13 -17.85
N LYS A 277 12.03 -43.15 -18.24
CA LYS A 277 11.80 -44.36 -17.43
C LYS A 277 13.12 -45.02 -17.00
N SER A 278 14.24 -44.74 -17.66
CA SER A 278 15.56 -45.24 -17.24
C SER A 278 15.99 -44.72 -15.86
N ASN A 279 15.43 -43.60 -15.38
CA ASN A 279 15.78 -43.03 -14.08
C ASN A 279 15.03 -43.68 -12.91
N ASP A 280 13.88 -44.32 -13.14
CA ASP A 280 13.12 -44.97 -12.07
C ASP A 280 13.95 -46.05 -11.37
N GLY A 281 14.65 -46.88 -12.16
CA GLY A 281 15.58 -47.89 -11.62
C GLY A 281 16.67 -47.29 -10.73
N ARG A 282 17.15 -46.07 -11.04
CA ARG A 282 18.14 -45.37 -10.21
C ARG A 282 17.58 -44.92 -8.88
N PHE A 283 16.34 -44.41 -8.85
CA PHE A 283 15.69 -44.06 -7.58
C PHE A 283 15.36 -45.28 -6.73
N ALA A 284 14.90 -46.38 -7.33
CA ALA A 284 14.70 -47.63 -6.59
C ALA A 284 16.01 -48.17 -6.00
N LEU A 285 17.11 -48.15 -6.77
CA LEU A 285 18.44 -48.52 -6.28
C LEU A 285 18.94 -47.57 -5.19
N TYR A 286 18.68 -46.28 -5.32
CA TYR A 286 19.02 -45.28 -4.31
C TYR A 286 18.26 -45.55 -3.00
N ALA A 287 16.93 -45.75 -3.05
CA ALA A 287 16.13 -46.09 -1.89
C ALA A 287 16.67 -47.36 -1.20
N ARG A 288 16.89 -48.43 -1.96
CA ARG A 288 17.44 -49.68 -1.42
C ARG A 288 18.82 -49.50 -0.78
N ALA A 289 19.68 -48.65 -1.36
CA ALA A 289 21.00 -48.37 -0.81
C ALA A 289 20.91 -47.58 0.51
N VAL A 290 20.06 -46.55 0.57
CA VAL A 290 19.82 -45.77 1.81
C VAL A 290 19.25 -46.68 2.90
N LEU A 291 18.33 -47.57 2.56
CA LEU A 291 17.64 -48.44 3.52
C LEU A 291 18.47 -49.64 4.03
N LYS A 292 19.41 -50.19 3.23
CA LYS A 292 20.13 -51.43 3.59
C LYS A 292 21.27 -51.31 4.60
N LYS A 293 21.69 -50.09 4.98
CA LYS A 293 22.60 -49.69 6.10
C LYS A 293 23.66 -48.67 5.64
N ASN A 294 23.56 -47.45 6.17
CA ASN A 294 24.63 -46.47 6.41
C ASN A 294 25.71 -46.28 5.32
N GLU A 295 25.40 -46.31 4.02
CA GLU A 295 26.26 -45.63 3.03
C GLU A 295 25.91 -44.13 3.08
N PRO A 296 26.58 -43.29 3.88
CA PRO A 296 26.04 -41.99 4.28
C PRO A 296 26.12 -40.93 3.18
N ARG A 297 26.46 -41.31 1.93
CA ARG A 297 26.92 -40.36 0.91
C ARG A 297 26.62 -40.80 -0.54
N ARG A 298 25.59 -41.60 -0.80
CA ARG A 298 25.11 -41.66 -2.19
C ARG A 298 24.42 -40.34 -2.52
N GLN A 299 24.93 -39.64 -3.53
CA GLN A 299 24.25 -38.47 -4.03
C GLN A 299 22.88 -38.90 -4.58
N PRO A 300 21.78 -38.24 -4.19
CA PRO A 300 20.46 -38.57 -4.71
C PRO A 300 20.46 -38.43 -6.24
N PRO A 301 19.82 -39.36 -6.98
CA PRO A 301 19.67 -39.20 -8.42
C PRO A 301 18.97 -37.88 -8.72
N LYS A 302 19.51 -37.10 -9.67
CA LYS A 302 18.93 -35.83 -10.11
C LYS A 302 18.01 -36.06 -11.30
N GLU A 303 16.83 -35.45 -11.27
CA GLU A 303 15.90 -35.37 -12.38
C GLU A 303 16.02 -34.01 -13.02
N HIS A 304 16.28 -34.01 -14.32
CA HIS A 304 16.32 -32.80 -15.11
C HIS A 304 14.92 -32.53 -15.68
N ILE A 305 14.12 -31.74 -14.97
CA ILE A 305 12.84 -31.24 -15.48
C ILE A 305 13.14 -29.96 -16.27
N VAL A 306 13.24 -30.09 -17.60
CA VAL A 306 13.35 -28.93 -18.48
C VAL A 306 11.98 -28.28 -18.60
N VAL A 307 11.85 -27.06 -18.11
CA VAL A 307 10.73 -26.19 -18.44
C VAL A 307 11.27 -25.18 -19.43
N GLU A 308 10.96 -25.38 -20.72
CA GLU A 308 11.31 -24.42 -21.77
C GLU A 308 10.36 -23.24 -21.66
N PHE A 309 10.86 -22.10 -21.18
CA PHE A 309 10.13 -20.85 -21.16
C PHE A 309 11.02 -19.77 -21.74
N SER A 310 10.49 -19.01 -22.69
CA SER A 310 11.17 -17.84 -23.25
C SER A 310 10.42 -16.59 -22.82
N ILE A 311 11.09 -15.73 -22.05
CA ILE A 311 10.58 -14.40 -21.73
C ILE A 311 10.98 -13.51 -22.90
N ALA A 312 10.03 -13.11 -23.73
CA ALA A 312 10.30 -12.11 -24.77
C ALA A 312 10.76 -10.81 -24.09
N GLU A 313 11.95 -10.33 -24.46
CA GLU A 313 12.42 -9.00 -24.11
C GLU A 313 11.43 -7.96 -24.67
N ARG A 314 11.06 -6.99 -23.84
CA ARG A 314 10.16 -5.91 -24.25
C ARG A 314 10.97 -4.63 -24.30
N SER A 315 10.92 -3.91 -25.41
CA SER A 315 11.45 -2.55 -25.48
C SER A 315 10.39 -1.56 -25.00
N ILE A 316 10.82 -0.45 -24.38
CA ILE A 316 9.92 0.68 -24.10
C ILE A 316 9.36 1.20 -25.43
N SER A 317 8.03 1.25 -25.55
CA SER A 317 7.38 1.73 -26.76
C SER A 317 7.53 3.25 -26.88
N SER A 318 7.76 3.73 -28.10
CA SER A 318 7.64 5.16 -28.42
C SER A 318 6.22 5.66 -28.15
N MET A 319 6.05 6.97 -28.01
CA MET A 319 4.72 7.55 -27.83
C MET A 319 3.80 7.12 -28.99
N ASN A 320 2.64 6.54 -28.66
CA ASN A 320 1.67 6.03 -29.62
C ASN A 320 0.23 6.29 -29.14
N ASN A 321 -0.77 5.97 -29.98
CA ASN A 321 -2.18 6.23 -29.67
C ASN A 321 -2.67 5.45 -28.44
N ASN A 322 -2.17 4.24 -28.21
CA ASN A 322 -2.60 3.41 -27.08
C ASN A 322 -2.09 3.99 -25.75
N ILE A 323 -0.84 4.47 -25.73
CA ILE A 323 -0.28 5.18 -24.58
C ILE A 323 -1.06 6.47 -24.32
N ARG A 324 -1.36 7.27 -25.36
CA ARG A 324 -2.15 8.50 -25.23
C ARG A 324 -3.56 8.24 -24.72
N ALA A 325 -4.21 7.19 -25.22
CA ALA A 325 -5.53 6.77 -24.75
C ALA A 325 -5.47 6.41 -23.26
N LYS A 326 -4.43 5.67 -22.84
CA LYS A 326 -4.24 5.32 -21.44
C LYS A 326 -3.96 6.54 -20.55
N MET A 327 -3.14 7.48 -21.00
CA MET A 327 -2.92 8.74 -20.30
C MET A 327 -4.24 9.51 -20.16
N THR A 328 -5.04 9.58 -21.22
CA THR A 328 -6.35 10.24 -21.20
C THR A 328 -7.30 9.59 -20.19
N GLU A 329 -7.35 8.25 -20.15
CA GLU A 329 -8.13 7.49 -19.17
C GLU A 329 -7.73 7.84 -17.73
N LEU A 330 -6.42 7.81 -17.42
CA LEU A 330 -5.91 8.14 -16.10
C LEU A 330 -6.18 9.61 -15.70
N LEU A 331 -6.07 10.52 -16.67
CA LEU A 331 -6.33 11.94 -16.46
C LEU A 331 -7.83 12.25 -16.35
N ALA A 332 -8.72 11.41 -16.90
CA ALA A 332 -10.16 11.59 -16.76
C ALA A 332 -10.63 11.40 -15.30
N ALA A 333 -9.91 10.59 -14.51
CA ALA A 333 -10.15 10.48 -13.07
C ALA A 333 -9.68 11.72 -12.29
N PHE A 334 -8.73 12.48 -12.84
CA PHE A 334 -8.17 13.68 -12.24
C PHE A 334 -9.10 14.89 -12.43
N SER A 335 -9.74 15.34 -11.36
CA SER A 335 -10.58 16.55 -11.37
C SER A 335 -9.80 17.78 -10.93
N ILE A 336 -9.58 18.72 -11.86
CA ILE A 336 -9.01 20.04 -11.58
C ILE A 336 -10.03 20.98 -10.94
N LYS A 337 -11.34 20.69 -11.06
CA LYS A 337 -12.42 21.56 -10.58
C LYS A 337 -12.21 22.11 -9.16
N PRO A 338 -11.74 21.31 -8.17
CA PRO A 338 -11.55 21.78 -6.81
C PRO A 338 -10.42 22.80 -6.64
N ILE A 339 -9.53 22.99 -7.62
CA ILE A 339 -8.38 23.92 -7.55
C ILE A 339 -8.28 24.84 -8.79
N LYS A 340 -9.27 24.80 -9.69
CA LYS A 340 -9.20 25.47 -10.99
C LYS A 340 -8.96 26.97 -10.88
N ASN A 341 -9.64 27.61 -9.93
CA ASN A 341 -9.63 29.06 -9.79
C ASN A 341 -8.27 29.57 -9.31
N VAL A 342 -7.66 28.89 -8.32
CA VAL A 342 -6.34 29.26 -7.84
C VAL A 342 -5.26 29.05 -8.91
N LEU A 343 -5.34 27.96 -9.68
CA LEU A 343 -4.42 27.75 -10.81
C LEU A 343 -4.55 28.85 -11.87
N SER A 344 -5.79 29.21 -12.23
CA SER A 344 -6.06 30.28 -13.19
C SER A 344 -5.50 31.63 -12.74
N ARG A 345 -5.68 31.99 -11.45
CA ARG A 345 -5.17 33.24 -10.89
C ARG A 345 -3.64 33.31 -10.89
N LEU A 346 -2.98 32.17 -10.66
CA LEU A 346 -1.51 32.06 -10.70
C LEU A 346 -0.95 31.84 -12.11
N GLY A 347 -1.80 31.81 -13.15
CA GLY A 347 -1.37 31.53 -14.52
C GLY A 347 -0.81 30.11 -14.73
N ILE A 348 -1.14 29.16 -13.85
CA ILE A 348 -0.65 27.78 -13.92
C ILE A 348 -1.52 27.00 -14.89
N ARG A 349 -0.93 26.65 -16.04
CA ARG A 349 -1.55 25.77 -17.04
C ARG A 349 -1.15 24.31 -16.81
N MET A 350 -2.14 23.42 -16.95
CA MET A 350 -1.90 21.97 -16.96
C MET A 350 -1.13 21.55 -18.22
N MET A 351 -0.64 20.30 -18.23
CA MET A 351 0.09 19.75 -19.39
C MET A 351 -0.82 19.62 -20.62
N ASP A 352 -0.31 20.01 -21.77
CA ASP A 352 -1.00 19.95 -23.06
C ASP A 352 -0.63 18.65 -23.80
N MET A 353 -1.60 17.74 -23.94
CA MET A 353 -1.40 16.47 -24.65
C MET A 353 -1.25 16.64 -26.17
N SER A 354 -1.58 17.80 -26.73
CA SER A 354 -1.35 18.10 -28.15
C SER A 354 0.11 18.46 -28.46
N ASN A 355 0.86 18.89 -27.43
CA ASN A 355 2.29 19.15 -27.54
C ASN A 355 3.09 17.86 -27.29
N GLU A 356 3.90 17.44 -28.26
CA GLU A 356 4.64 16.17 -28.19
C GLU A 356 5.59 16.12 -26.98
N HIS A 357 6.33 17.20 -26.74
CA HIS A 357 7.28 17.26 -25.65
C HIS A 357 6.58 17.21 -24.28
N GLU A 358 5.50 17.98 -24.11
CA GLU A 358 4.71 17.93 -22.88
C GLU A 358 4.06 16.55 -22.68
N CYS A 359 3.63 15.88 -23.76
CA CYS A 359 3.07 14.55 -23.71
C CYS A 359 4.09 13.50 -23.21
N VAL A 360 5.34 13.56 -23.70
CA VAL A 360 6.43 12.67 -23.23
C VAL A 360 6.75 12.92 -21.76
N VAL A 361 6.85 14.18 -21.34
CA VAL A 361 7.10 14.50 -19.92
C VAL A 361 5.93 14.06 -19.05
N LEU A 362 4.70 14.31 -19.48
CA LEU A 362 3.49 13.89 -18.75
C LEU A 362 3.45 12.36 -18.59
N ARG A 363 3.80 11.59 -19.62
CA ARG A 363 3.92 10.12 -19.51
C ARG A 363 4.90 9.73 -18.40
N SER A 364 6.07 10.36 -18.35
CA SER A 364 7.07 10.08 -17.31
C SER A 364 6.58 10.47 -15.91
N MET A 365 5.89 11.61 -15.76
CA MET A 365 5.24 12.02 -14.50
C MET A 365 4.23 10.97 -14.04
N LEU A 366 3.34 10.52 -14.92
CA LEU A 366 2.31 9.52 -14.59
C LEU A 366 2.94 8.19 -14.18
N VAL A 367 3.96 7.72 -14.90
CA VAL A 367 4.72 6.51 -14.53
C VAL A 367 5.34 6.66 -13.15
N GLN A 368 5.97 7.81 -12.86
CA GLN A 368 6.60 8.05 -11.58
C GLN A 368 5.59 8.17 -10.44
N CYS A 369 4.46 8.86 -10.67
CA CYS A 369 3.36 8.97 -9.72
C CYS A 369 2.76 7.60 -9.37
N LEU A 370 2.65 6.69 -10.35
CA LEU A 370 2.18 5.33 -10.12
C LEU A 370 3.21 4.47 -9.37
N ARG A 371 4.50 4.59 -9.68
CA ARG A 371 5.58 3.89 -8.96
C ARG A 371 5.65 4.30 -7.48
N PHE A 372 5.44 5.58 -7.21
CA PHE A 372 5.58 6.16 -5.87
C PHE A 372 4.26 6.75 -5.36
N TYR A 373 3.16 6.03 -5.57
CA TYR A 373 1.82 6.50 -5.22
C TYR A 373 1.61 6.62 -3.71
N SER A 374 2.24 5.79 -2.88
CA SER A 374 2.11 5.89 -1.42
C SER A 374 3.09 6.92 -0.84
N ASN A 375 2.71 7.53 0.31
CA ASN A 375 3.59 8.47 1.01
C ASN A 375 4.91 7.81 1.47
N ASP A 376 4.87 6.53 1.85
CA ASP A 376 6.07 5.81 2.29
C ASP A 376 6.99 5.48 1.11
N ALA A 377 6.41 5.13 -0.04
CA ALA A 377 7.17 4.88 -1.26
C ALA A 377 7.87 6.15 -1.76
N ILE A 378 7.17 7.30 -1.79
CA ILE A 378 7.81 8.58 -2.18
C ILE A 378 8.91 8.99 -1.22
N ASN A 379 8.68 8.88 0.10
CA ASN A 379 9.69 9.26 1.09
C ASN A 379 10.94 8.38 0.96
N SER A 380 10.76 7.07 0.77
CA SER A 380 11.85 6.12 0.55
C SER A 380 12.60 6.43 -0.76
N ALA A 381 11.88 6.73 -1.83
CA ALA A 381 12.46 7.05 -3.13
C ALA A 381 13.23 8.36 -3.14
N VAL A 382 12.75 9.38 -2.42
CA VAL A 382 13.46 10.64 -2.21
C VAL A 382 14.77 10.41 -1.46
N ILE A 383 14.75 9.63 -0.38
CA ILE A 383 15.95 9.29 0.41
C ILE A 383 16.98 8.53 -0.46
N GLN A 384 16.50 7.60 -1.29
CA GLN A 384 17.33 6.82 -2.20
C GLN A 384 17.72 7.57 -3.48
N LYS A 385 17.23 8.80 -3.68
CA LYS A 385 17.41 9.62 -4.90
C LYS A 385 16.94 8.91 -6.17
N THR A 386 15.90 8.10 -6.07
CA THR A 386 15.27 7.38 -7.20
C THR A 386 14.03 8.07 -7.73
N PHE A 387 13.48 9.05 -6.99
CA PHE A 387 12.49 10.00 -7.49
C PHE A 387 13.22 11.17 -8.17
N LEU A 388 13.03 11.32 -9.48
CA LEU A 388 13.74 12.25 -10.35
C LEU A 388 12.80 13.32 -10.89
N ASP A 389 13.31 14.51 -11.20
CA ASP A 389 12.49 15.54 -11.86
C ASP A 389 12.11 15.10 -13.28
N ALA A 390 10.81 14.94 -13.54
CA ALA A 390 10.29 14.47 -14.82
C ALA A 390 10.60 15.40 -16.00
N ARG A 391 10.77 16.70 -15.77
CA ARG A 391 11.10 17.64 -16.85
C ARG A 391 12.47 17.32 -17.45
N THR A 392 13.46 17.12 -16.59
CA THR A 392 14.86 16.92 -17.02
C THR A 392 15.24 15.46 -17.22
N ASN A 393 14.54 14.51 -16.58
CA ASN A 393 14.93 13.09 -16.54
C ASN A 393 13.85 12.13 -17.08
N HIS A 394 12.94 12.59 -17.95
CA HIS A 394 11.82 11.78 -18.44
C HIS A 394 12.24 10.42 -19.03
N GLU A 395 13.30 10.36 -19.83
CA GLU A 395 13.81 9.09 -20.39
C GLU A 395 14.35 8.15 -19.31
N GLN A 396 15.13 8.68 -18.37
CA GLN A 396 15.70 7.91 -17.27
C GLN A 396 14.61 7.35 -16.36
N ILE A 397 13.53 8.10 -16.12
CA ILE A 397 12.38 7.65 -15.34
C ILE A 397 11.73 6.43 -16.00
N LEU A 398 11.51 6.48 -17.32
CA LEU A 398 10.93 5.37 -18.07
C LEU A 398 11.87 4.15 -18.08
N ALA A 399 13.18 4.37 -18.25
CA ALA A 399 14.19 3.30 -18.22
C ALA A 399 14.27 2.59 -16.85
N LEU A 400 14.25 3.35 -15.75
CA LEU A 400 14.22 2.79 -14.40
C LEU A 400 12.93 2.02 -14.14
N ALA A 401 11.79 2.58 -14.54
CA ALA A 401 10.48 1.92 -14.42
C ALA A 401 10.45 0.59 -15.20
N HIS A 402 10.95 0.60 -16.44
CA HIS A 402 11.06 -0.58 -17.28
C HIS A 402 11.94 -1.66 -16.63
N LYS A 403 13.14 -1.28 -16.15
CA LYS A 403 14.06 -2.21 -15.49
C LYS A 403 13.43 -2.89 -14.27
N GLU A 404 12.76 -2.11 -13.41
CA GLU A 404 12.07 -2.66 -12.23
C GLU A 404 10.90 -3.58 -12.63
N PHE A 405 10.11 -3.15 -13.61
CA PHE A 405 8.99 -3.94 -14.11
C PHE A 405 9.46 -5.27 -14.73
N ASP A 406 10.50 -5.25 -15.55
CA ASP A 406 11.04 -6.45 -16.18
C ASP A 406 11.70 -7.38 -15.16
N ALA A 407 12.37 -6.85 -14.13
CA ALA A 407 12.87 -7.67 -13.02
C ALA A 407 11.72 -8.35 -12.25
N SER A 408 10.64 -7.62 -11.94
CA SER A 408 9.44 -8.19 -11.31
C SER A 408 8.78 -9.25 -12.20
N ARG A 409 8.70 -9.00 -13.50
CA ARG A 409 8.17 -9.97 -14.49
C ARG A 409 9.04 -11.23 -14.55
N GLN A 410 10.36 -11.09 -14.62
CA GLN A 410 11.30 -12.22 -14.60
C GLN A 410 11.15 -13.04 -13.32
N GLN A 411 11.10 -12.39 -12.16
CA GLN A 411 10.90 -13.06 -10.87
C GLN A 411 9.56 -13.83 -10.81
N ARG A 412 8.47 -13.24 -11.32
CA ARG A 412 7.16 -13.91 -11.40
C ARG A 412 7.20 -15.11 -12.35
N THR A 413 7.84 -14.97 -13.49
CA THR A 413 8.03 -16.08 -14.43
C THR A 413 8.88 -17.19 -13.80
N GLU A 414 9.99 -16.86 -13.14
CA GLU A 414 10.82 -17.83 -12.42
C GLU A 414 10.03 -18.54 -11.33
N ALA A 415 9.22 -17.80 -10.56
CA ALA A 415 8.33 -18.38 -9.56
C ALA A 415 7.29 -19.33 -10.17
N LYS A 416 6.70 -18.96 -11.32
CA LYS A 416 5.79 -19.84 -12.09
C LYS A 416 6.52 -21.10 -12.60
N ILE A 417 7.72 -20.95 -13.16
CA ILE A 417 8.55 -22.08 -13.63
C ILE A 417 8.84 -23.02 -12.47
N GLU A 418 9.21 -22.48 -11.31
CA GLU A 418 9.50 -23.28 -10.12
C GLU A 418 8.25 -23.97 -9.59
N GLN A 419 7.08 -23.32 -9.64
CA GLN A 419 5.80 -23.93 -9.32
C GLN A 419 5.46 -25.08 -10.27
N ILE A 420 5.68 -24.91 -11.58
CA ILE A 420 5.49 -25.96 -12.60
C ILE A 420 6.44 -27.14 -12.34
N ARG A 421 7.73 -26.86 -12.07
CA ARG A 421 8.72 -27.90 -11.72
C ARG A 421 8.30 -28.66 -10.47
N THR A 422 7.88 -27.95 -9.43
CA THR A 422 7.39 -28.52 -8.18
C THR A 422 6.20 -29.45 -8.45
N LEU A 423 5.22 -28.98 -9.24
CA LEU A 423 4.04 -29.74 -9.60
C LEU A 423 4.38 -31.00 -10.40
N GLU A 424 5.26 -30.89 -11.40
CA GLU A 424 5.65 -32.03 -12.21
C GLU A 424 6.45 -33.05 -11.40
N LEU A 425 7.36 -32.59 -10.53
CA LEU A 425 8.13 -33.46 -9.65
C LEU A 425 7.21 -34.22 -8.69
N ALA A 426 6.28 -33.50 -8.05
CA ALA A 426 5.26 -34.09 -7.19
C ALA A 426 4.38 -35.08 -7.95
N ARG A 427 3.97 -34.76 -9.18
CA ARG A 427 3.19 -35.66 -10.04
C ARG A 427 3.98 -36.93 -10.36
N ARG A 428 5.26 -36.83 -10.70
CA ARG A 428 6.07 -38.01 -10.98
C ARG A 428 6.29 -38.88 -9.74
N ILE A 429 6.44 -38.28 -8.55
CA ILE A 429 6.44 -39.01 -7.27
C ILE A 429 5.09 -39.71 -7.06
N ALA A 430 3.99 -38.98 -7.23
CA ALA A 430 2.64 -39.49 -7.00
C ALA A 430 2.30 -40.64 -7.95
N LEU A 431 2.70 -40.58 -9.22
CA LEU A 431 2.30 -41.55 -10.25
C LEU A 431 3.24 -42.74 -10.42
N THR A 432 4.26 -42.92 -9.58
CA THR A 432 5.12 -44.12 -9.66
C THR A 432 4.32 -45.40 -9.39
N SER A 433 4.55 -46.45 -10.17
CA SER A 433 3.93 -47.76 -9.94
C SER A 433 4.76 -48.70 -9.05
N ASP A 434 5.99 -48.31 -8.70
CA ASP A 434 6.90 -49.06 -7.86
C ASP A 434 7.16 -48.28 -6.56
N ILE A 435 6.98 -48.95 -5.43
CA ILE A 435 7.12 -48.32 -4.11
C ILE A 435 8.58 -47.96 -3.82
N GLY A 436 9.56 -48.74 -4.26
CA GLY A 436 10.98 -48.39 -4.12
C GLY A 436 11.34 -47.11 -4.87
N VAL A 437 10.78 -46.91 -6.07
CA VAL A 437 10.95 -45.66 -6.83
C VAL A 437 10.30 -44.48 -6.08
N PHE A 438 9.09 -44.68 -5.54
CA PHE A 438 8.42 -43.67 -4.71
C PHE A 438 9.30 -43.26 -3.52
N LEU A 439 9.80 -44.22 -2.75
CA LEU A 439 10.68 -43.99 -1.61
C LEU A 439 11.93 -43.22 -2.02
N GLY A 440 12.56 -43.62 -3.13
CA GLY A 440 13.79 -42.99 -3.61
C GLY A 440 13.58 -41.53 -4.01
N ARG A 441 12.48 -41.23 -4.71
CA ARG A 441 12.14 -39.84 -5.08
C ARG A 441 11.71 -39.02 -3.87
N MET A 442 10.98 -39.60 -2.93
CA MET A 442 10.63 -38.96 -1.65
C MET A 442 11.89 -38.58 -0.87
N MET A 443 12.83 -39.51 -0.69
CA MET A 443 14.11 -39.25 -0.01
C MET A 443 14.97 -38.19 -0.73
N ALA A 444 14.85 -38.06 -2.05
CA ALA A 444 15.62 -37.10 -2.83
C ALA A 444 15.02 -35.69 -2.83
N TYR A 445 13.69 -35.56 -2.92
CA TYR A 445 13.01 -34.29 -3.21
C TYR A 445 12.03 -33.82 -2.13
N ALA A 446 11.62 -34.72 -1.24
CA ALA A 446 10.77 -34.43 -0.09
C ALA A 446 11.23 -35.23 1.14
N PRO A 447 12.52 -35.11 1.55
CA PRO A 447 13.07 -35.88 2.68
C PRO A 447 12.42 -35.53 4.02
N THR A 448 11.82 -34.34 4.09
CA THR A 448 11.04 -33.86 5.22
C THR A 448 9.58 -33.70 4.80
N ARG A 449 8.68 -33.66 5.79
CA ARG A 449 7.25 -33.41 5.59
C ARG A 449 6.92 -31.92 5.55
N GLY A 450 7.66 -31.20 4.72
CA GLY A 450 7.52 -29.76 4.55
C GLY A 450 8.08 -29.30 3.22
N GLY A 451 7.72 -28.09 2.83
CA GLY A 451 8.14 -27.49 1.57
C GLY A 451 7.21 -27.83 0.40
N LYS A 452 7.38 -27.08 -0.69
CA LYS A 452 6.42 -27.00 -1.79
C LYS A 452 6.18 -28.34 -2.50
N VAL A 453 7.23 -29.17 -2.66
CA VAL A 453 7.11 -30.48 -3.33
C VAL A 453 6.24 -31.44 -2.52
N PHE A 454 6.47 -31.52 -1.20
CA PHE A 454 5.69 -32.36 -0.30
C PHE A 454 4.23 -31.88 -0.24
N GLU A 455 4.01 -30.58 -0.06
CA GLU A 455 2.65 -29.99 -0.02
C GLU A 455 1.88 -30.27 -1.32
N THR A 456 2.53 -30.10 -2.47
CA THR A 456 1.93 -30.36 -3.78
C THR A 456 1.65 -31.86 -3.97
N LEU A 457 2.57 -32.74 -3.52
CA LEU A 457 2.37 -34.18 -3.54
C LEU A 457 1.14 -34.59 -2.71
N ILE A 458 1.00 -34.09 -1.48
CA ILE A 458 -0.18 -34.35 -0.65
C ILE A 458 -1.45 -33.86 -1.36
N GLY A 459 -1.41 -32.67 -1.95
CA GLY A 459 -2.52 -32.14 -2.76
C GLY A 459 -2.94 -33.10 -3.88
N LEU A 460 -1.97 -33.64 -4.63
CA LEU A 460 -2.20 -34.58 -5.73
C LEU A 460 -2.70 -35.95 -5.26
N LEU A 461 -2.17 -36.47 -4.15
CA LEU A 461 -2.60 -37.76 -3.60
C LEU A 461 -4.03 -37.69 -3.03
N LEU A 462 -4.48 -36.50 -2.63
CA LEU A 462 -5.82 -36.24 -2.10
C LEU A 462 -6.80 -35.68 -3.14
N ASP A 463 -6.41 -35.59 -4.41
CA ASP A 463 -7.29 -35.17 -5.51
C ASP A 463 -7.97 -36.39 -6.13
N ARG A 464 -9.30 -36.48 -5.97
CA ARG A 464 -10.12 -37.59 -6.50
C ARG A 464 -10.43 -37.45 -7.99
N GLY A 465 -10.19 -36.28 -8.60
CA GLY A 465 -10.82 -35.90 -9.85
C GLY A 465 -10.06 -36.25 -11.14
N GLN A 466 -8.73 -36.43 -11.11
CA GLN A 466 -7.95 -36.36 -12.36
C GLN A 466 -7.12 -37.59 -12.72
N THR A 467 -6.63 -38.39 -11.78
CA THR A 467 -5.77 -39.54 -12.12
C THR A 467 -5.76 -40.58 -11.00
N GLN A 468 -5.99 -41.84 -11.34
CA GLN A 468 -5.86 -42.93 -10.38
C GLN A 468 -4.38 -43.08 -9.99
N VAL A 469 -4.07 -42.76 -8.72
CA VAL A 469 -2.72 -42.86 -8.17
C VAL A 469 -2.40 -44.33 -7.86
N PRO A 470 -1.36 -44.92 -8.48
CA PRO A 470 -0.95 -46.28 -8.16
C PRO A 470 -0.43 -46.38 -6.73
N LEU A 471 -0.69 -47.51 -6.05
CA LEU A 471 -0.20 -47.76 -4.68
C LEU A 471 -0.55 -46.65 -3.68
N LEU A 472 -1.73 -46.03 -3.83
CA LEU A 472 -2.13 -44.88 -3.02
C LEU A 472 -2.10 -45.20 -1.51
N LYS A 473 -2.61 -46.37 -1.12
CA LYS A 473 -2.67 -46.82 0.27
C LYS A 473 -1.28 -46.96 0.87
N GLU A 474 -0.38 -47.63 0.15
CA GLU A 474 1.01 -47.87 0.55
C GLU A 474 1.79 -46.56 0.63
N LYS A 475 1.58 -45.64 -0.31
CA LYS A 475 2.20 -44.30 -0.30
C LYS A 475 1.74 -43.47 0.88
N MET A 476 0.44 -43.46 1.17
CA MET A 476 -0.10 -42.77 2.35
C MET A 476 0.44 -43.38 3.64
N LEU A 477 0.50 -44.71 3.74
CA LEU A 477 1.10 -45.39 4.89
C LEU A 477 2.54 -44.92 5.12
N VAL A 478 3.36 -44.88 4.09
CA VAL A 478 4.75 -44.40 4.20
C VAL A 478 4.82 -42.93 4.61
N ILE A 479 4.02 -42.06 4.00
CA ILE A 479 4.00 -40.62 4.30
C ILE A 479 3.67 -40.38 5.77
N PHE A 480 2.57 -40.97 6.24
CA PHE A 480 2.02 -40.75 7.57
C PHE A 480 2.82 -41.46 8.67
N THR A 481 3.34 -42.66 8.42
CA THR A 481 4.14 -43.37 9.43
C THR A 481 5.63 -43.04 9.38
N GLY A 482 6.11 -42.56 8.23
CA GLY A 482 7.53 -42.38 7.94
C GLY A 482 8.29 -43.69 7.71
N ARG A 483 7.60 -44.82 7.64
CA ARG A 483 8.19 -46.17 7.60
C ARG A 483 7.67 -46.97 6.41
N TYR A 484 8.48 -47.91 5.97
CA TYR A 484 8.12 -48.85 4.91
C TYR A 484 8.38 -50.28 5.37
N LYS A 485 7.40 -51.17 5.16
CA LYS A 485 7.53 -52.61 5.40
C LYS A 485 7.68 -53.33 4.06
N GLU A 486 8.72 -54.14 3.92
CA GLU A 486 9.00 -54.83 2.66
C GLU A 486 8.04 -56.01 2.47
N HIS A 487 7.36 -56.08 1.33
CA HIS A 487 6.32 -57.10 1.09
C HIS A 487 6.84 -58.55 1.15
N HIS A 488 8.13 -58.77 0.84
CA HIS A 488 8.74 -60.10 0.83
C HIS A 488 9.27 -60.54 2.20
N ASP A 489 9.36 -59.63 3.17
CA ASP A 489 9.90 -59.89 4.49
C ASP A 489 9.16 -59.03 5.52
N ALA A 490 8.06 -59.58 6.05
CA ALA A 490 7.16 -58.87 6.95
C ALA A 490 7.82 -58.40 8.26
N GLU A 491 8.99 -58.97 8.60
CA GLU A 491 9.78 -58.58 9.76
C GLU A 491 10.70 -57.39 9.47
N LYS A 492 11.02 -57.10 8.19
CA LYS A 492 11.86 -55.96 7.80
C LYS A 492 11.05 -54.68 7.66
N GLU A 493 11.32 -53.77 8.59
CA GLU A 493 10.79 -52.41 8.59
C GLU A 493 11.91 -51.39 8.47
N PHE A 494 11.66 -50.38 7.66
CA PHE A 494 12.63 -49.36 7.27
C PHE A 494 12.14 -47.97 7.65
N GLU A 495 13.03 -47.12 8.17
CA GLU A 495 12.77 -45.70 8.40
C GLU A 495 13.08 -44.92 7.11
N VAL A 496 12.09 -44.18 6.60
CA VAL A 496 12.16 -43.56 5.28
C VAL A 496 12.13 -42.03 5.38
N LEU A 497 11.15 -41.49 6.09
CA LEU A 497 10.92 -40.06 6.22
C LEU A 497 10.97 -39.65 7.69
N CYS A 498 11.61 -38.51 7.97
CA CYS A 498 11.71 -37.95 9.32
C CYS A 498 12.09 -38.99 10.38
N ASN A 499 13.08 -39.85 10.08
CA ASN A 499 13.55 -40.94 10.96
C ASN A 499 12.41 -41.87 11.44
N GLY A 500 11.45 -42.17 10.57
CA GLY A 500 10.36 -43.09 10.90
C GLY A 500 9.37 -42.59 11.95
N LEU A 501 9.35 -41.28 12.23
CA LEU A 501 8.37 -40.66 13.13
C LEU A 501 7.01 -40.55 12.43
N ALA A 502 5.90 -40.76 13.13
CA ALA A 502 4.58 -40.53 12.57
C ALA A 502 4.30 -39.03 12.31
N TRP A 503 3.44 -38.72 11.35
CA TRP A 503 2.99 -37.36 11.03
C TRP A 503 1.52 -37.17 11.34
N PHE A 504 1.24 -36.23 12.22
CA PHE A 504 -0.11 -35.83 12.56
C PHE A 504 -0.43 -34.53 11.81
N ALA A 505 -1.05 -34.67 10.63
CA ALA A 505 -1.48 -33.54 9.83
C ALA A 505 -2.62 -32.75 10.51
N ASP A 506 -2.93 -31.56 9.99
CA ASP A 506 -4.07 -30.79 10.47
C ASP A 506 -5.41 -31.49 10.15
N ARG A 507 -6.47 -31.07 10.85
CA ARG A 507 -7.80 -31.69 10.75
C ARG A 507 -8.38 -31.65 9.33
N SER A 508 -8.10 -30.60 8.55
CA SER A 508 -8.57 -30.48 7.16
C SER A 508 -7.92 -31.55 6.29
N THR A 509 -6.60 -31.70 6.40
CA THR A 509 -5.85 -32.74 5.70
C THR A 509 -6.33 -34.14 6.10
N ILE A 510 -6.54 -34.42 7.39
CA ILE A 510 -7.06 -35.71 7.87
C ILE A 510 -8.43 -36.04 7.25
N ASN A 511 -9.36 -35.09 7.23
CA ASN A 511 -10.68 -35.32 6.65
C ASN A 511 -10.57 -35.66 5.15
N ARG A 512 -9.73 -34.94 4.40
CA ARG A 512 -9.48 -35.23 2.98
C ARG A 512 -8.84 -36.61 2.77
N VAL A 513 -7.98 -37.06 3.70
CA VAL A 513 -7.39 -38.41 3.65
C VAL A 513 -8.44 -39.48 3.92
N LYS A 514 -9.27 -39.31 4.95
CA LYS A 514 -10.40 -40.21 5.27
C LYS A 514 -11.33 -40.37 4.08
N GLU A 515 -11.68 -39.25 3.44
CA GLU A 515 -12.43 -39.26 2.21
C GLU A 515 -11.65 -40.09 1.16
N THR A 516 -10.41 -39.74 0.87
CA THR A 516 -9.64 -40.37 -0.22
C THR A 516 -9.40 -41.87 -0.04
N LEU A 517 -9.04 -42.34 1.16
CA LEU A 517 -8.72 -43.75 1.44
C LEU A 517 -9.94 -44.60 1.81
N GLY A 518 -10.99 -43.97 2.34
CA GLY A 518 -12.07 -44.66 3.05
C GLY A 518 -11.79 -44.74 4.55
N GLU A 519 -12.87 -44.87 5.33
CA GLU A 519 -12.83 -44.83 6.80
C GLU A 519 -12.04 -46.02 7.38
N ASP A 520 -12.24 -47.23 6.86
CA ASP A 520 -11.57 -48.44 7.33
C ASP A 520 -10.03 -48.38 7.16
N GLU A 521 -9.57 -47.92 6.00
CA GLU A 521 -8.15 -47.77 5.67
C GLU A 521 -7.50 -46.67 6.50
N TRP A 522 -8.22 -45.56 6.70
CA TRP A 522 -7.76 -44.52 7.61
C TRP A 522 -7.64 -45.02 9.05
N ASP A 523 -8.64 -45.76 9.55
CA ASP A 523 -8.62 -46.26 10.92
C ASP A 523 -7.46 -47.25 11.13
N GLN A 524 -7.16 -48.07 10.12
CA GLN A 524 -5.97 -48.91 10.13
C GLN A 524 -4.68 -48.07 10.16
N LEU A 525 -4.59 -47.04 9.33
CA LEU A 525 -3.44 -46.12 9.30
C LEU A 525 -3.26 -45.38 10.63
N ASP A 526 -4.35 -44.86 11.21
CA ASP A 526 -4.36 -44.15 12.49
C ASP A 526 -3.96 -45.06 13.65
N ARG A 527 -4.40 -46.33 13.65
CA ARG A 527 -3.91 -47.34 14.60
C ARG A 527 -2.42 -47.57 14.47
N VAL A 528 -1.87 -47.65 13.25
CA VAL A 528 -0.43 -47.81 13.05
C VAL A 528 0.34 -46.57 13.53
N MET A 529 -0.18 -45.36 13.27
CA MET A 529 0.43 -44.12 13.75
C MET A 529 0.39 -43.97 15.27
N ARG A 530 -0.73 -44.32 15.91
CA ARG A 530 -0.94 -44.19 17.36
C ARG A 530 -0.34 -45.33 18.17
N GLY A 531 -0.26 -46.52 17.58
CA GLY A 531 0.31 -47.72 18.20
C GLY A 531 1.82 -47.62 18.43
N ARG A 532 2.48 -46.52 18.02
CA ARG A 532 3.90 -46.29 18.24
C ARG A 532 4.14 -44.86 18.73
N THR A 533 4.85 -44.78 19.86
CA THR A 533 5.33 -43.60 20.58
C THR A 533 4.99 -42.24 19.95
N CYS A 534 3.88 -41.67 20.39
CA CYS A 534 3.61 -40.25 20.28
C CYS A 534 4.52 -39.49 21.26
N GLY A 535 5.53 -38.80 20.75
CA GLY A 535 6.28 -37.83 21.54
C GLY A 535 5.35 -36.68 21.94
N HIS A 536 5.17 -36.46 23.23
CA HIS A 536 4.43 -35.31 23.73
C HIS A 536 5.23 -34.03 23.43
N VAL A 537 4.74 -33.20 22.51
CA VAL A 537 5.27 -31.85 22.29
C VAL A 537 4.60 -30.94 23.32
N TYR A 538 5.38 -30.41 24.26
CA TYR A 538 4.86 -29.56 25.33
C TYR A 538 4.29 -28.25 24.78
N ARG A 539 5.03 -27.62 23.84
CA ARG A 539 4.77 -26.28 23.25
C ARG A 539 5.55 -26.15 21.94
N LEU A 540 5.20 -25.20 21.06
CA LEU A 540 6.01 -24.91 19.86
C LEU A 540 7.37 -24.25 20.20
N SER A 541 7.46 -23.51 21.30
CA SER A 541 8.73 -22.98 21.81
C SER A 541 9.42 -24.01 22.70
N ASP A 542 10.74 -24.19 22.57
CA ASP A 542 11.53 -25.08 23.43
C ASP A 542 11.83 -24.45 24.82
N ILE A 543 10.94 -23.57 25.28
CA ILE A 543 11.07 -22.88 26.55
C ILE A 543 10.59 -23.81 27.68
N PRO A 544 11.39 -24.00 28.74
CA PRO A 544 11.01 -24.78 29.90
C PRO A 544 9.65 -24.37 30.48
N ASN A 545 8.82 -25.36 30.81
CA ASN A 545 7.61 -25.14 31.57
C ASN A 545 7.94 -24.81 33.04
N ARG A 546 6.91 -24.56 33.85
CA ARG A 546 7.04 -24.22 35.28
C ARG A 546 7.75 -25.31 36.11
N HIS A 547 7.90 -26.51 35.55
CA HIS A 547 8.55 -27.67 36.16
C HIS A 547 9.90 -27.99 35.49
N GLY A 548 10.44 -27.09 34.66
CA GLY A 548 11.74 -27.26 34.00
C GLY A 548 11.74 -28.15 32.76
N TYR A 549 10.59 -28.68 32.33
CA TYR A 549 10.50 -29.58 31.17
C TYR A 549 10.16 -28.83 29.88
N HIS A 550 10.79 -29.21 28.78
CA HIS A 550 10.56 -28.68 27.43
C HIS A 550 10.74 -29.79 26.38
N ASN A 551 10.70 -29.47 25.09
CA ASN A 551 10.75 -30.50 24.04
C ASN A 551 12.11 -31.20 24.01
N SER A 552 13.22 -30.48 24.25
CA SER A 552 14.57 -31.06 24.35
C SER A 552 14.89 -31.67 25.72
N HIS A 553 14.04 -31.46 26.74
CA HIS A 553 14.14 -32.10 28.06
C HIS A 553 12.74 -32.46 28.59
N PRO A 554 12.09 -33.48 28.01
CA PRO A 554 10.69 -33.79 28.30
C PRO A 554 10.53 -34.38 29.70
N ASN A 555 9.35 -34.21 30.32
CA ASN A 555 9.02 -34.83 31.61
C ASN A 555 9.01 -36.36 31.46
N PRO A 556 9.91 -37.10 32.13
CA PRO A 556 9.98 -38.55 32.02
C PRO A 556 8.71 -39.26 32.52
N ALA A 557 7.88 -38.61 33.34
CA ALA A 557 6.60 -39.16 33.80
C ALA A 557 5.46 -39.04 32.76
N LEU A 558 5.59 -38.17 31.75
CA LEU A 558 4.61 -37.97 30.67
C LEU A 558 5.09 -38.57 29.34
N VAL A 559 6.37 -38.91 29.24
CA VAL A 559 6.91 -39.71 28.15
C VAL A 559 6.59 -41.16 28.44
N VAL A 560 5.46 -41.65 27.94
CA VAL A 560 5.18 -43.08 27.98
C VAL A 560 6.08 -43.75 26.95
N GLN A 561 7.19 -44.34 27.40
CA GLN A 561 7.75 -45.48 26.68
C GLN A 561 6.73 -46.61 26.83
N TRP A 562 5.93 -46.83 25.79
CA TRP A 562 5.16 -48.05 25.69
C TRP A 562 6.17 -49.16 25.43
N ASN A 563 6.55 -49.87 26.49
CA ASN A 563 7.24 -51.15 26.36
C ASN A 563 6.27 -52.11 25.64
N THR A 564 6.82 -52.80 24.64
CA THR A 564 6.20 -53.78 23.71
C THR A 564 5.00 -54.55 24.24
#